data_AF-A0A317GL20-F1
#
_entry.id   AF-A0A317GL20-F1
#
_cell.length_a   1.000
_cell.length_b   1.000
_cell.length_c   1.000
_cell.angle_alpha   90.00
_cell.angle_beta   90.00
_cell.angle_gamma   90.00
#
_symmetry.space_group_name_H-M   'P 1'
#
loop_
_entity.id
_entity.type
_entity.pdbx_description
1 polymer ?
#
loop_
_entity_poly.entity_id
_entity_poly.type
_entity_poly.pdbx_seq_one_letter_code
_entity_poly.pdbx_strand_id
1 'polypeptide(L)' 'MHIYEVVALKDNIAFKGIESSVVIARSPENAVRLVVNSCNDMAGFERYKTSDFAASSPIDPNDYAEETIIN' A
#
# COMPACT_ATOMS: atom_id res chain seq x y z
N MET A 1 7.64 -14.14 0.97
CA MET A 1 6.72 -13.11 0.48
C MET A 1 5.64 -12.98 1.53
N HIS A 2 5.25 -11.76 1.87
CA HIS A 2 4.32 -11.46 2.94
C HIS A 2 3.27 -10.48 2.45
N ILE A 3 2.13 -10.45 3.14
CA ILE A 3 1.07 -9.49 2.93
C ILE A 3 1.42 -8.23 3.74
N TYR A 4 1.29 -7.07 3.12
CA TYR A 4 1.52 -5.78 3.75
C TYR A 4 0.33 -4.87 3.45
N GLU A 5 -0.09 -4.09 4.43
CA GLU A 5 -0.93 -2.91 4.19
C GLU A 5 -0.02 -1.71 3.99
N VAL A 6 -0.29 -0.92 2.96
CA VAL A 6 0.40 0.34 2.67
C VAL A 6 -0.60 1.47 2.79
N VAL A 7 -0.32 2.42 3.68
CA VAL A 7 -1.19 3.58 3.95
C VAL A 7 -0.53 4.86 3.42
N ALA A 8 -1.35 5.77 2.88
CA ALA A 8 -0.90 7.10 2.54
C ALA A 8 -0.72 7.94 3.82
N LEU A 9 0.36 8.70 3.91
CA LEU A 9 0.56 9.62 5.03
C LEU A 9 -0.33 10.85 4.85
N LYS A 10 -1.03 11.24 5.93
CA LYS A 10 -2.20 12.15 6.01
C LYS A 10 -2.11 13.49 5.26
N ASP A 11 -0.93 13.94 4.85
CA ASP A 11 -0.75 15.23 4.16
C ASP A 11 -0.85 15.13 2.63
N ASN A 12 -0.97 13.93 2.07
CA ASN A 12 -1.15 13.76 0.62
C ASN A 12 -2.64 13.69 0.25
N ILE A 13 -3.31 14.84 0.38
CA ILE A 13 -4.72 15.14 -0.01
C ILE A 13 -5.06 14.71 -1.46
N ALA A 14 -4.05 14.35 -2.26
CA ALA A 14 -4.18 13.74 -3.58
C ALA A 14 -4.80 12.33 -3.59
N PHE A 15 -4.77 11.57 -2.47
CA PHE A 15 -5.30 10.20 -2.38
C PHE A 15 -6.82 10.16 -2.14
N LYS A 16 -7.61 10.85 -2.96
CA LYS A 16 -9.06 10.55 -3.01
C LYS A 16 -9.24 9.17 -3.65
N GLY A 17 -9.36 8.13 -2.82
CA GLY A 17 -9.75 6.78 -3.24
C GLY A 17 -8.81 5.63 -2.83
N ILE A 18 -7.64 5.91 -2.25
CA ILE A 18 -6.72 4.87 -1.75
C ILE A 18 -6.24 5.30 -0.36
N GLU A 19 -7.07 5.04 0.65
CA GLU A 19 -6.72 5.29 2.06
C GLU A 19 -5.70 4.25 2.54
N SER A 20 -5.80 3.02 2.02
CA SER A 20 -4.82 1.96 2.17
C SER A 20 -4.84 1.00 0.98
N SER A 21 -3.78 0.20 0.82
CA SER A 21 -3.69 -0.86 -0.19
C SER A 21 -3.01 -2.07 0.41
N VAL A 22 -3.59 -3.25 0.22
CA VAL A 22 -2.97 -4.50 0.64
C VAL A 22 -2.26 -5.17 -0.53
N VAL A 23 -0.98 -5.47 -0.35
CA VAL A 23 -0.11 -6.01 -1.40
C VAL A 23 0.73 -7.16 -0.89
N ILE A 24 1.15 -8.04 -1.81
CA ILE A 24 2.07 -9.13 -1.51
C ILE A 24 3.48 -8.74 -1.97
N ALA A 25 4.42 -8.64 -1.04
CA ALA A 25 5.79 -8.19 -1.33
C ALA A 25 6.86 -9.01 -0.58
N ARG A 26 8.14 -8.74 -0.90
CA ARG A 26 9.28 -9.38 -0.22
C ARG A 26 9.69 -8.66 1.06
N SER A 27 9.43 -7.36 1.15
CA SER A 27 9.73 -6.50 2.29
C SER A 27 8.77 -5.30 2.32
N PRO A 28 8.68 -4.56 3.44
CA PRO A 28 7.90 -3.33 3.54
C PRO A 28 8.29 -2.28 2.47
N GLU A 29 9.58 -2.12 2.19
CA GLU A 29 10.08 -1.16 1.17
C GLU A 29 9.62 -1.55 -0.23
N ASN A 30 9.61 -2.86 -0.54
CA ASN A 30 9.09 -3.36 -1.80
C ASN A 30 7.58 -3.15 -1.91
N ALA A 31 6.83 -3.27 -0.81
CA ALA A 31 5.39 -3.00 -0.78
C ALA A 31 5.10 -1.53 -1.10
N VAL A 32 5.77 -0.60 -0.42
CA VAL A 32 5.66 0.84 -0.68
C VAL A 32 5.98 1.17 -2.14
N ARG A 33 7.11 0.66 -2.66
CA ARG A 33 7.50 0.91 -4.05
C ARG A 33 6.47 0.40 -5.05
N LEU A 34 5.83 -0.74 -4.77
CA LEU A 34 4.81 -1.32 -5.65
C LEU A 34 3.56 -0.43 -5.72
N VAL A 35 3.11 0.08 -4.57
CA VAL A 35 1.97 1.01 -4.49
C VAL A 35 2.29 2.36 -5.16
N VAL A 36 3.47 2.92 -4.90
CA VAL A 36 3.92 4.18 -5.54
C VAL A 36 3.90 4.07 -7.06
N ASN A 37 4.49 2.99 -7.60
CA ASN A 37 4.53 2.75 -9.04
C ASN A 37 3.12 2.62 -9.60
N SER A 38 2.26 1.81 -8.98
CA SER A 38 0.87 1.65 -9.41
C SER A 38 0.11 2.99 -9.41
N CYS A 39 0.32 3.83 -8.40
CA CYS A 39 -0.32 5.14 -8.31
C CYS A 39 0.19 6.12 -9.38
N ASN A 40 1.49 6.12 -9.66
CA ASN A 40 2.08 6.95 -10.72
C ASN A 40 1.65 6.47 -12.11
N ASP A 41 1.55 5.15 -12.32
CA ASP A 41 1.04 4.55 -13.56
C ASP A 41 -0.43 4.96 -13.79
N MET A 42 -1.28 4.93 -12.76
CA MET A 42 -2.65 5.41 -12.83
C MET A 42 -2.76 6.92 -13.07
N ALA A 43 -1.82 7.70 -12.51
CA ALA A 43 -1.78 9.15 -12.73
C ALA A 43 -1.24 9.51 -14.14
N GLY A 44 -0.44 8.63 -14.75
CA GLY A 44 0.25 8.86 -16.02
C GLY A 44 1.49 9.75 -15.92
N PHE A 45 1.96 10.07 -14.71
CA PHE A 45 3.18 10.85 -14.44
C PHE A 45 3.69 10.60 -13.01
N GLU A 46 4.95 10.98 -12.74
CA GLU A 46 5.51 10.91 -11.38
C GLU A 46 4.87 11.97 -10.46
N ARG A 47 3.88 11.54 -9.69
CA ARG A 47 3.18 12.36 -8.71
C ARG A 47 3.57 12.01 -7.27
N TYR A 48 3.76 10.74 -7.01
CA TYR A 48 3.92 10.16 -5.68
C TYR A 48 5.33 9.62 -5.47
N LYS A 49 5.81 9.70 -4.23
CA LYS A 49 7.12 9.23 -3.78
C LYS A 49 6.95 8.21 -2.66
N THR A 50 7.96 7.37 -2.45
CA THR A 50 7.93 6.37 -1.37
C THR A 50 7.80 6.98 0.02
N SER A 51 8.29 8.21 0.24
CA SER A 51 8.12 8.95 1.49
C SER A 51 6.67 9.35 1.80
N ASP A 52 5.79 9.25 0.81
CA ASP A 52 4.38 9.60 0.94
C ASP A 52 3.54 8.47 1.56
N PHE A 53 4.16 7.31 1.79
CA PHE A 53 3.50 6.10 2.24
C PHE A 53 4.28 5.41 3.35
N ALA A 54 3.57 4.61 4.13
CA ALA A 54 4.15 3.67 5.09
C ALA A 54 3.56 2.28 4.90
N ALA A 55 4.40 1.26 4.99
CA ALA A 55 3.95 -0.13 5.04
C ALA A 55 3.85 -0.60 6.50
N SER A 56 2.87 -1.46 6.76
CA SER A 56 2.71 -2.17 8.02
C SER A 56 3.83 -3.20 8.23
N SER A 57 3.85 -3.81 9.41
CA SER A 57 4.49 -5.12 9.58
C SER A 57 3.79 -6.18 8.70
N PRO A 58 4.47 -7.30 8.38
CA PRO A 58 3.84 -8.44 7.73
C PRO A 58 2.52 -8.82 8.42
N ILE A 59 1.46 -8.92 7.65
CA ILE A 59 0.14 -9.34 8.11
C ILE A 59 0.11 -10.87 8.11
N ASP A 60 -0.29 -11.47 9.23
CA ASP A 60 -0.62 -12.89 9.29
C ASP A 60 -2.09 -13.05 8.85
N PRO A 61 -2.39 -13.85 7.80
CA PRO A 61 -3.77 -14.14 7.41
C PRO A 61 -4.64 -14.68 8.55
N ASN A 62 -4.04 -15.35 9.55
CA ASN A 62 -4.76 -15.88 10.70
C ASN A 62 -5.15 -14.80 11.73
N ASP A 63 -4.67 -13.56 11.57
CA ASP A 63 -5.09 -12.43 12.41
C ASP A 63 -6.50 -11.93 12.05
N TYR A 64 -7.04 -12.33 10.89
CA TYR A 64 -8.43 -12.06 10.52
C TYR A 64 -9.35 -13.15 11.08
N ALA A 65 -10.38 -12.74 11.82
CA ALA A 65 -11.32 -13.66 12.44
C ALA A 65 -12.17 -14.46 11.43
N GLU A 66 -12.30 -13.98 10.19
CA GLU A 66 -13.11 -14.58 9.12
C GLU A 66 -12.41 -14.42 7.76
N GLU A 67 -12.63 -15.34 6.81
CA GLU A 67 -12.10 -15.21 5.45
C GLU A 67 -12.64 -13.94 4.77
N THR A 68 -11.76 -12.98 4.52
CA THR A 68 -12.13 -11.65 4.02
C THR A 68 -11.48 -11.40 2.65
N ILE A 69 -12.26 -10.85 1.71
CA ILE A 69 -11.71 -10.32 0.46
C ILE A 69 -11.19 -8.90 0.74
N ILE A 70 -9.89 -8.70 0.54
CA ILE A 70 -9.29 -7.39 0.62
C ILE A 70 -9.36 -6.78 -0.79
N ASN A 71 -10.23 -5.77 -0.97
CA ASN A 71 -10.43 -5.04 -2.22
C ASN A 71 -9.46 -3.87 -2.36
#